data_AF-A0A959XVA6-F1
#
_entry.id   AF-A0A959XVA6-F1
#
_cell.length_a   1.000
_cell.length_b   1.000
_cell.length_c   1.000
_cell.angle_alpha   90.00
_cell.angle_beta   90.00
_cell.angle_gamma   90.00
#
_symmetry.space_group_name_H-M   'P 1'
#
loop_
_entity.id
_entity.type
_entity.pdbx_description
1 polymer ?
#
loop_
_entity_poly.entity_id
_entity_poly.type
_entity_poly.pdbx_seq_one_letter_code
_entity_poly.pdbx_strand_id
1 'polypeptide(L)'
;MFTEKALQQAFETVVTRRSYPAGTVIMRPGDVITHIPIVSKGSLRILAQDADGKERFLYHILPGETCSLSLTCCEARKTSAIL
;
A
#
# COMPACT_ATOMS: atom_id res chain seq x y z
N MET A 1 -1.89 16.06 0.24
CA MET A 1 -1.57 14.77 0.92
C MET A 1 -0.91 14.97 2.28
N PHE A 2 -0.25 16.11 2.58
CA PHE A 2 0.10 16.50 3.95
C PHE A 2 -0.16 18.00 4.13
N THR A 3 -0.51 18.48 5.32
CA THR A 3 -0.79 19.92 5.56
C THR A 3 0.50 20.70 5.83
N GLU A 4 1.51 20.04 6.38
CA GLU A 4 2.78 20.64 6.74
C GLU A 4 3.78 20.66 5.56
N LYS A 5 4.30 21.84 5.22
CA LYS A 5 5.22 22.02 4.08
C LYS A 5 6.55 21.31 4.27
N ALA A 6 7.10 21.30 5.49
CA ALA A 6 8.37 20.64 5.78
C ALA A 6 8.29 19.14 5.52
N LEU A 7 7.21 18.50 5.96
CA LEU A 7 6.96 17.09 5.71
C LEU A 7 6.76 16.78 4.22
N GLN A 8 6.05 17.64 3.48
CA GLN A 8 5.92 17.48 2.02
C GLN A 8 7.30 17.49 1.34
N GLN A 9 8.15 18.45 1.68
CA GLN A 9 9.49 18.56 1.07
C GLN A 9 10.35 17.34 1.40
N ALA A 10 10.38 16.93 2.68
CA ALA A 10 11.12 15.73 3.08
C ALA A 10 10.60 14.47 2.35
N PHE A 11 9.28 14.33 2.23
CA PHE A 11 8.65 13.21 1.54
C PHE A 11 9.04 13.16 0.04
N GLU A 12 9.01 14.29 -0.65
CA GLU A 12 9.40 14.39 -2.06
C GLU A 12 10.88 14.02 -2.30
N THR A 13 11.75 14.18 -1.29
CA THR A 13 13.18 13.78 -1.43
C THR A 13 13.43 12.28 -1.31
N VAL A 14 12.54 11.54 -0.64
CA VAL A 14 12.72 10.09 -0.37
C VAL A 14 11.78 9.20 -1.18
N VAL A 15 10.71 9.78 -1.75
CA VAL A 15 9.72 9.02 -2.51
C VAL A 15 10.26 8.62 -3.88
N THR A 16 10.05 7.36 -4.25
CA THR A 16 10.30 6.89 -5.61
C THR A 16 8.98 6.81 -6.36
N ARG A 17 8.82 7.63 -7.40
CA ARG A 17 7.58 7.65 -8.20
C ARG A 17 7.60 6.52 -9.23
N ARG A 18 6.58 5.67 -9.20
CA ARG A 18 6.38 4.61 -10.19
C ARG A 18 4.97 4.68 -10.77
N SER A 19 4.83 4.34 -12.05
CA SER A 19 3.55 4.28 -12.76
C SER A 19 3.41 2.93 -13.43
N TYR A 20 2.23 2.34 -13.32
CA TYR A 20 1.92 1.02 -13.85
C TYR A 20 0.60 1.06 -14.63
N PRO A 21 0.48 0.29 -15.72
CA PRO A 21 -0.80 0.11 -16.40
C PRO A 21 -1.78 -0.66 -15.51
N ALA A 22 -3.09 -0.47 -15.76
CA ALA A 22 -4.14 -1.17 -15.04
C ALA A 22 -3.99 -2.70 -15.18
N GLY A 23 -4.21 -3.43 -14.09
CA GLY A 23 -4.05 -4.89 -14.04
C GLY A 23 -2.62 -5.38 -13.78
N THR A 24 -1.64 -4.48 -13.63
CA THR A 24 -0.28 -4.87 -13.26
C THR A 24 -0.23 -5.38 -11.81
N VAL A 25 0.32 -6.56 -11.61
CA VAL A 25 0.63 -7.09 -10.28
C VAL A 25 1.95 -6.47 -9.82
N ILE A 26 1.90 -5.68 -8.75
CA ILE A 26 3.06 -4.95 -8.23
C ILE A 26 3.81 -5.78 -7.17
N MET A 27 3.09 -6.62 -6.41
CA MET A 27 3.61 -7.48 -5.35
C MET A 27 2.84 -8.79 -5.31
N ARG A 28 3.52 -9.88 -4.95
CA ARG A 28 2.96 -11.22 -4.75
C ARG A 28 3.25 -11.75 -3.34
N PRO A 29 2.44 -12.68 -2.82
CA PRO A 29 2.75 -13.30 -1.54
C PRO A 29 4.12 -13.98 -1.60
N GLY A 30 4.97 -13.67 -0.62
CA GLY A 30 6.36 -14.12 -0.57
C GLY A 30 7.39 -13.13 -1.13
N ASP A 31 6.95 -12.06 -1.80
CA ASP A 31 7.86 -11.00 -2.22
C ASP A 31 8.38 -10.19 -1.02
N VAL A 32 9.63 -9.77 -1.08
CA VAL A 32 10.22 -8.91 -0.05
C VAL A 32 9.64 -7.51 -0.17
N ILE A 33 8.93 -7.06 0.87
CA ILE A 33 8.42 -5.69 0.97
C ILE A 33 9.59 -4.75 1.23
N THR A 34 10.10 -4.12 0.18
CA THR A 34 11.19 -3.13 0.26
C THR A 34 10.68 -1.69 0.39
N HIS A 35 9.45 -1.43 -0.04
CA HIS A 35 8.86 -0.09 -0.09
C HIS A 35 7.37 -0.19 0.23
N ILE A 36 6.81 0.88 0.82
CA ILE A 36 5.38 0.99 1.08
C ILE A 36 4.74 1.76 -0.10
N PRO A 37 3.79 1.16 -0.83
CA PRO A 37 3.15 1.82 -1.95
C PRO A 37 2.19 2.91 -1.47
N ILE A 38 2.25 4.08 -2.11
CA ILE A 38 1.35 5.21 -1.84
C ILE A 38 0.65 5.59 -3.15
N VAL A 39 -0.69 5.57 -3.15
CA VAL A 39 -1.49 5.85 -4.34
C VAL A 39 -1.62 7.36 -4.53
N SER A 40 -0.91 7.90 -5.53
CA SER A 40 -1.05 9.30 -5.93
C SER A 40 -2.21 9.52 -6.91
N LYS A 41 -2.51 8.54 -7.79
CA LYS A 41 -3.61 8.57 -8.77
C LYS A 41 -3.98 7.14 -9.17
N GLY A 42 -5.27 6.84 -9.35
CA GLY A 42 -5.77 5.51 -9.68
C GLY A 42 -6.24 4.74 -8.45
N SER A 43 -6.12 3.42 -8.44
CA SER A 43 -6.42 2.58 -7.28
C SER A 43 -5.51 1.36 -7.23
N LEU A 44 -5.22 0.87 -6.03
CA LEU A 44 -4.58 -0.43 -5.82
C LEU A 44 -5.59 -1.44 -5.33
N ARG A 45 -5.49 -2.67 -5.85
CA ARG A 45 -6.34 -3.79 -5.46
C ARG A 45 -5.55 -4.76 -4.60
N ILE A 46 -6.04 -4.95 -3.37
CA ILE A 46 -5.43 -5.77 -2.33
C ILE A 46 -6.15 -7.11 -2.32
N LEU A 47 -5.41 -8.18 -2.57
CA LEU A 47 -5.91 -9.56 -2.68
C LEU A 47 -5.12 -10.44 -1.72
N ALA A 48 -5.77 -11.15 -0.80
CA ALA A 48 -5.11 -12.23 -0.05
C ALA A 48 -5.07 -13.51 -0.89
N GLN A 49 -4.05 -14.33 -0.71
CA GLN A 49 -3.97 -15.66 -1.30
C GLN A 49 -4.01 -16.71 -0.18
N ASP A 50 -4.91 -17.67 -0.29
CA ASP A 50 -5.04 -18.79 0.63
C ASP A 50 -4.00 -19.89 0.30
N ALA A 51 -3.82 -20.88 1.19
CA ALA A 51 -2.82 -21.95 1.02
C ALA A 51 -3.01 -22.79 -0.27
N ASP A 52 -4.25 -22.92 -0.76
CA ASP A 52 -4.59 -23.58 -2.02
C ASP A 52 -4.41 -22.69 -3.27
N GLY A 53 -3.82 -21.49 -3.11
CA GLY A 53 -3.61 -20.55 -4.22
C GLY A 53 -4.85 -19.78 -4.66
N LYS A 54 -5.95 -19.87 -3.90
CA LYS A 54 -7.17 -19.10 -4.18
C LYS A 54 -6.98 -17.65 -3.74
N GLU A 55 -7.23 -16.72 -4.66
CA GLU A 55 -7.21 -15.30 -4.39
C GLU A 55 -8.55 -14.84 -3.80
N ARG A 56 -8.48 -14.03 -2.74
CA ARG A 56 -9.62 -13.40 -2.07
C ARG A 56 -9.44 -11.89 -2.11
N PHE A 57 -10.43 -11.21 -2.67
CA PHE A 57 -10.47 -9.75 -2.62
C PHE A 57 -10.66 -9.25 -1.18
N LEU A 58 -9.84 -8.28 -0.76
CA LEU A 58 -9.95 -7.64 0.54
C LEU A 58 -10.52 -6.22 0.40
N TYR A 59 -9.77 -5.31 -0.22
CA TYR A 59 -10.17 -3.90 -0.37
C TYR A 59 -9.42 -3.19 -1.49
N HIS A 60 -9.85 -1.96 -1.79
CA HIS A 60 -9.15 -1.02 -2.67
C HIS A 60 -8.48 0.08 -1.85
N ILE A 61 -7.28 0.52 -2.27
CA ILE A 61 -6.64 1.74 -1.79
C ILE A 61 -6.84 2.82 -2.85
N LEU A 62 -7.57 3.90 -2.53
CA LEU A 62 -7.79 5.03 -3.42
C LEU A 62 -6.82 6.20 -3.12
N PRO A 63 -6.69 7.20 -4.02
CA PRO A 63 -5.80 8.32 -3.83
C PRO A 63 -6.29 9.21 -2.70
N GLY A 64 -5.40 9.53 -1.75
CA GLY A 64 -5.73 10.39 -0.61
C GLY A 64 -6.45 9.67 0.53
N GLU A 65 -6.78 8.39 0.38
CA GLU A 65 -7.19 7.55 1.50
C GLU A 65 -5.96 6.97 2.19
N THR A 66 -5.73 7.33 3.45
CA THR A 66 -4.91 6.52 4.36
C THR A 66 -5.85 5.56 5.06
N CYS A 67 -5.60 4.26 4.88
CA CYS A 67 -6.45 3.17 5.37
C CYS A 67 -6.94 3.42 6.81
N SER A 68 -8.25 3.38 7.04
CA SER A 68 -8.86 3.42 8.37
C SER A 68 -8.48 2.21 9.27
N LEU A 69 -7.75 1.21 8.75
CA LEU A 69 -7.07 0.18 9.57
C LEU A 69 -5.68 0.59 10.07
N SER A 70 -5.14 1.74 9.64
CA SER A 70 -3.81 2.22 10.09
C SER A 70 -3.83 2.69 11.55
N LEU A 71 -4.99 3.08 12.08
CA LEU A 71 -5.13 3.48 13.48
C LEU A 71 -5.02 2.31 14.46
N THR A 72 -5.32 1.06 14.04
CA THR A 72 -5.34 -0.10 14.95
C THR A 72 -4.07 -0.95 14.89
N CYS A 73 -3.20 -0.79 13.88
CA CYS A 73 -1.97 -1.58 13.76
C CYS A 73 -0.76 -0.95 14.47
N CYS A 74 -0.71 0.37 14.65
CA CYS A 74 0.40 1.04 15.33
C CYS A 74 0.48 0.74 16.84
N GLU A 75 -0.58 0.25 17.48
CA GLU A 75 -0.55 -0.16 18.88
C GLU A 75 -0.06 -1.62 19.09
N ALA A 76 -0.05 -2.44 18.04
CA ALA A 76 0.30 -3.85 18.14
C ALA A 76 1.32 -4.24 17.07
N ARG A 77 2.61 -4.26 17.43
CA ARG A 77 3.73 -4.80 16.65
C ARG A 77 3.40 -6.20 16.08
N LYS A 78 2.71 -6.28 14.93
CA LYS A 78 2.40 -7.52 14.24
C LYS A 78 2.78 -7.41 12.77
N THR A 79 3.35 -8.50 12.27
CA THR A 79 3.78 -8.70 10.88
C THR A 79 2.62 -8.52 9.91
N SER A 80 2.92 -7.92 8.75
CA SER A 80 1.92 -7.65 7.71
C SER A 80 1.40 -8.95 7.09
N ALA A 81 0.10 -9.18 7.17
CA ALA A 81 -0.58 -10.37 6.65
C ALA A 81 -1.36 -10.08 5.34
N ILE A 82 -1.04 -8.97 4.66
CA ILE A 82 -1.88 -8.39 3.62
C ILE A 82 -1.01 -7.86 2.47
N LEU A 83 -1.48 -8.08 1.23
CA LEU A 83 -0.85 -7.79 -0.07
C LEU A 83 -1.33 -6.48 -0.68
#